data_AF-A0A7Y5CQQ0-F1
#
_entry.id   AF-A0A7Y5CQQ0-F1
#
_cell.length_a   1.000
_cell.length_b   1.000
_cell.length_c   1.000
_cell.angle_alpha   90.00
_cell.angle_beta   90.00
_cell.angle_gamma   90.00
#
_symmetry.space_group_name_H-M   'P 1'
#
loop_
_entity.id
_entity.type
_entity.pdbx_description
1 polymer ?
#
loop_
_entity_poly.entity_id
_entity_poly.type
_entity_poly.pdbx_seq_one_letter_code
_entity_poly.pdbx_strand_id
1 'polypeptide(L)'
;MIKQFLLLSLAILLLAVQAPATAQEELIEQLGPFKPFLGKTWKGEFKHSTKEKPMFDVSRWERALNGNAVRILHSVNDGEYGGETIMFWDKAKQSLVFYYFTTAGFYTTGTLTIEGSKFTSHEYVTGDSNGITEVKGTGEVTPEGKMVSKSQYLQNGKWVEGHEIIYVEDATAQVVFK
;
A
#
# COMPACT_ATOMS: atom_id res chain seq x y z
N MET A 1 67.72 -4.55 18.93
CA MET A 1 66.93 -3.33 18.63
C MET A 1 65.78 -3.63 17.64
N ILE A 2 64.85 -4.54 17.98
CA ILE A 2 63.65 -4.82 17.15
C ILE A 2 62.52 -5.26 18.09
N LYS A 3 62.02 -4.39 18.97
CA LYS A 3 60.82 -4.65 19.79
C LYS A 3 60.15 -3.35 20.25
N GLN A 4 59.75 -2.49 19.31
CA GLN A 4 58.94 -1.31 19.70
C GLN A 4 58.05 -0.71 18.61
N PHE A 5 57.98 -1.30 17.41
CA PHE A 5 57.19 -0.75 16.29
C PHE A 5 55.90 -1.52 15.97
N LEU A 6 55.41 -2.35 16.89
CA LEU A 6 54.23 -3.20 16.63
C LEU A 6 53.09 -3.00 17.63
N LEU A 7 52.88 -1.77 18.12
CA LEU A 7 51.75 -1.47 19.02
C LEU A 7 51.01 -0.18 18.68
N LEU A 8 51.35 0.50 17.57
CA LEU A 8 50.71 1.76 17.19
C LEU A 8 49.82 1.70 15.93
N SER A 9 49.56 0.51 15.39
CA SER A 9 48.75 0.35 14.17
C SER A 9 47.38 -0.31 14.38
N LEU A 10 47.01 -0.67 15.62
CA LEU A 10 45.74 -1.35 15.91
C LEU A 10 44.72 -0.51 16.70
N ALA A 11 45.01 0.77 16.96
CA ALA A 11 44.13 1.61 17.78
C ALA A 11 43.27 2.62 16.99
N ILE A 12 43.38 2.69 15.66
CA ILE A 12 42.71 3.74 14.86
C ILE A 12 41.56 3.20 13.99
N LEU A 13 41.37 1.88 13.88
CA LEU A 13 40.36 1.30 12.98
C LEU A 13 39.05 0.84 13.67
N LEU A 14 38.62 1.53 14.73
CA LEU A 14 37.34 1.27 15.40
C LEU A 14 36.52 2.53 15.68
N LEU A 15 36.74 3.60 14.93
CA LEU A 15 35.68 4.57 14.68
C LEU A 15 34.75 3.98 13.62
N ALA A 16 34.00 2.95 14.02
CA ALA A 16 32.78 2.59 13.30
C ALA A 16 31.92 3.85 13.33
N VAL A 17 31.81 4.51 12.18
CA VAL A 17 30.79 5.53 11.95
C VAL A 17 29.47 4.82 12.22
N GLN A 18 28.95 4.97 13.43
CA GLN A 18 27.54 4.73 13.69
C GLN A 18 26.86 5.80 12.87
N ALA A 19 26.54 5.47 11.61
CA ALA A 19 25.50 6.17 10.90
C ALA A 19 24.35 6.24 11.90
N PRO A 20 23.79 7.43 12.23
CA PRO A 20 22.61 7.47 13.05
C PRO A 20 21.66 6.48 12.38
N ALA A 21 21.24 5.45 13.12
CA ALA A 21 20.10 4.66 12.71
C ALA A 21 19.04 5.72 12.46
N THR A 22 18.77 6.00 11.18
CA THR A 22 17.78 6.99 10.78
C THR A 22 16.57 6.58 11.58
N ALA A 23 16.22 7.35 12.61
CA ALA A 23 15.03 7.11 13.39
C ALA A 23 13.96 6.95 12.33
N GLN A 24 13.47 5.73 12.15
CA GLN A 24 12.57 5.41 11.06
C GLN A 24 11.38 6.29 11.34
N GLU A 25 11.28 7.43 10.63
CA GLU A 25 10.36 8.50 10.98
C GLU A 25 8.99 7.86 11.07
N GLU A 26 8.44 7.81 12.28
CA GLU A 26 7.22 7.07 12.54
C GLU A 26 6.09 7.69 11.73
N LEU A 27 5.12 6.86 11.35
CA LEU A 27 3.84 7.39 10.88
C LEU A 27 3.24 8.31 11.94
N ILE A 28 2.60 9.40 11.51
CA ILE A 28 1.74 10.18 12.41
C ILE A 28 0.67 9.26 13.02
N GLU A 29 0.19 9.61 14.21
CA GLU A 29 -0.73 8.78 15.00
C GLU A 29 -1.96 8.32 14.19
N GLN A 30 -2.53 9.22 13.38
CA GLN A 30 -3.73 8.96 12.57
C GLN A 30 -3.50 7.90 11.48
N LEU A 31 -2.25 7.67 11.07
CA LEU A 31 -1.86 6.62 10.14
C LEU A 31 -1.40 5.34 10.85
N GLY A 32 -1.36 5.34 12.19
CA GLY A 32 -0.97 4.20 13.02
C GLY A 32 -1.59 2.85 12.62
N PRO A 33 -2.88 2.78 12.24
CA PRO A 33 -3.50 1.53 11.78
C PRO A 33 -2.84 0.87 10.57
N PHE A 34 -2.06 1.60 9.77
CA PHE A 34 -1.35 1.06 8.60
C PHE A 34 0.03 0.47 8.92
N LYS A 35 0.53 0.64 10.16
CA LYS A 35 1.83 0.09 10.59
C LYS A 35 2.01 -1.40 10.23
N PRO A 36 1.01 -2.30 10.38
CA PRO A 36 1.16 -3.72 10.04
C PRO A 36 1.39 -4.03 8.55
N PHE A 37 1.08 -3.09 7.65
CA PHE A 37 1.21 -3.27 6.19
C PHE A 37 2.53 -2.71 5.65
N LEU A 38 3.14 -1.74 6.34
CA LEU A 38 4.28 -1.00 5.81
C LEU A 38 5.49 -1.90 5.54
N GLY A 39 6.14 -1.65 4.41
CA GLY A 39 7.34 -2.37 3.99
C GLY A 39 7.05 -3.78 3.45
N LYS A 40 5.77 -4.15 3.31
CA LYS A 40 5.34 -5.46 2.83
C LYS A 40 4.77 -5.40 1.44
N THR A 41 4.87 -6.53 0.76
CA THR A 41 4.20 -6.79 -0.51
C THR A 41 3.14 -7.85 -0.29
N TRP A 42 1.97 -7.63 -0.85
CA TRP A 42 0.81 -8.50 -0.74
C TRP A 42 0.41 -8.96 -2.12
N LYS A 43 0.23 -10.27 -2.29
CA LYS A 43 -0.28 -10.86 -3.52
C LYS A 43 -1.70 -11.35 -3.27
N GLY A 44 -2.62 -10.82 -4.06
CA GLY A 44 -4.04 -11.09 -3.99
C GLY A 44 -4.51 -11.95 -5.13
N GLU A 45 -5.30 -12.97 -4.84
CA GLU A 45 -6.03 -13.74 -5.85
C GLU A 45 -7.48 -13.23 -5.91
N PHE A 46 -7.95 -12.92 -7.11
CA PHE A 46 -9.34 -12.53 -7.33
C PHE A 46 -10.27 -13.73 -7.13
N LYS A 47 -11.45 -13.52 -6.56
CA LYS A 47 -12.48 -14.56 -6.33
C LYS A 47 -12.86 -15.35 -7.59
N HIS A 48 -12.78 -14.71 -8.77
CA HIS A 48 -13.09 -15.33 -10.06
C HIS A 48 -11.85 -15.84 -10.82
N SER A 49 -10.67 -15.83 -10.19
CA SER A 49 -9.44 -16.42 -10.74
C SER A 49 -9.64 -17.93 -10.96
N THR A 50 -9.17 -18.46 -12.08
CA THR A 50 -9.14 -19.91 -12.36
C THR A 50 -7.75 -20.36 -12.79
N LYS A 51 -7.52 -21.68 -12.88
CA LYS A 51 -6.23 -22.21 -13.37
C LYS A 51 -5.95 -21.83 -14.81
N GLU A 52 -6.99 -21.74 -15.64
CA GLU A 52 -6.93 -21.42 -17.06
C GLU A 52 -6.82 -19.92 -17.29
N LYS A 53 -7.39 -19.11 -16.38
CA LYS A 53 -7.32 -17.65 -16.40
C LYS A 53 -6.97 -17.13 -14.99
N PRO A 54 -5.71 -17.26 -14.57
CA PRO A 54 -5.28 -16.74 -13.28
C PRO A 54 -5.40 -15.22 -13.27
N MET A 55 -5.89 -14.68 -12.15
CA MET A 55 -6.00 -13.24 -11.96
C MET A 55 -5.43 -12.87 -10.60
N PHE A 56 -4.38 -12.04 -10.62
CA PHE A 56 -3.69 -11.60 -9.42
C PHE A 56 -3.53 -10.09 -9.39
N ASP A 57 -3.64 -9.54 -8.18
CA ASP A 57 -3.17 -8.20 -7.85
C ASP A 57 -1.91 -8.33 -6.98
N VAL A 58 -0.93 -7.45 -7.18
CA VAL A 58 0.20 -7.29 -6.28
C VAL A 58 0.18 -5.87 -5.76
N SER A 59 0.20 -5.68 -4.44
CA SER A 59 0.26 -4.37 -3.81
C SER A 59 1.45 -4.22 -2.87
N ARG A 60 2.12 -3.07 -2.93
CA ARG A 60 3.27 -2.69 -2.12
C ARG A 60 2.90 -1.50 -1.25
N TRP A 61 3.02 -1.66 0.06
CA TRP A 61 2.64 -0.65 1.04
C TRP A 61 3.87 0.02 1.64
N GLU A 62 3.93 1.34 1.56
CA GLU A 62 5.13 2.10 1.88
C GLU A 62 4.80 3.36 2.68
N ARG A 63 5.73 3.73 3.55
CA ARG A 63 5.70 5.03 4.19
C ARG A 63 6.11 6.08 3.17
N ALA A 64 5.35 7.15 3.05
CA ALA A 64 5.65 8.29 2.20
C ALA A 64 5.68 9.60 3.00
N LEU A 65 6.27 10.64 2.40
CA LEU A 65 6.25 12.02 2.91
C LEU A 65 6.63 12.13 4.41
N ASN A 66 7.75 11.49 4.79
CA ASN A 66 8.27 11.52 6.16
C ASN A 66 7.26 11.06 7.23
N GLY A 67 6.43 10.07 6.90
CA GLY A 67 5.44 9.51 7.81
C GLY A 67 4.09 10.25 7.80
N ASN A 68 3.92 11.28 6.96
CA ASN A 68 2.66 12.00 6.82
C ASN A 68 1.72 11.38 5.78
N ALA A 69 2.17 10.35 5.06
CA ALA A 69 1.35 9.61 4.13
C ALA A 69 1.73 8.12 4.06
N VAL A 70 0.78 7.32 3.60
CA VAL A 70 0.97 5.94 3.16
C VAL A 70 0.84 5.93 1.65
N ARG A 71 1.83 5.35 0.97
CA ARG A 71 1.80 5.04 -0.45
C ARG A 71 1.45 3.58 -0.66
N ILE A 72 0.55 3.31 -1.59
CA ILE A 72 0.25 1.96 -2.06
C ILE A 72 0.45 1.95 -3.57
N LEU A 73 1.40 1.15 -4.04
CA LEU A 73 1.53 0.83 -5.46
C LEU A 73 0.84 -0.51 -5.68
N HIS A 74 0.10 -0.66 -6.76
CA HIS A 74 -0.43 -1.98 -7.11
C HIS A 74 -0.52 -2.23 -8.61
N SER A 75 -0.47 -3.50 -8.99
CA SER A 75 -0.59 -3.93 -10.38
C SER A 75 -1.32 -5.26 -10.48
N VAL A 76 -2.24 -5.35 -11.44
CA VAL A 76 -2.98 -6.54 -11.83
C VAL A 76 -2.29 -7.21 -13.00
N ASN A 77 -2.18 -8.55 -12.95
CA ASN A 77 -1.69 -9.42 -14.03
C ASN A 77 -0.39 -8.90 -14.69
N ASP A 78 0.65 -8.71 -13.89
CA ASP A 78 1.96 -8.24 -14.33
C ASP A 78 1.89 -6.90 -15.09
N GLY A 79 1.05 -5.97 -14.63
CA GLY A 79 0.94 -4.61 -15.17
C GLY A 79 -0.06 -4.44 -16.31
N GLU A 80 -1.02 -5.36 -16.46
CA GLU A 80 -2.19 -5.15 -17.35
C GLU A 80 -3.01 -3.92 -16.90
N TYR A 81 -3.13 -3.76 -15.58
CA TYR A 81 -3.70 -2.58 -14.94
C TYR A 81 -2.91 -2.32 -13.65
N GLY A 82 -3.01 -1.12 -13.12
CA GLY A 82 -2.38 -0.76 -11.86
C GLY A 82 -2.56 0.72 -11.55
N GLY A 83 -1.99 1.12 -10.43
CA GLY A 83 -1.98 2.52 -10.04
C GLY A 83 -1.28 2.77 -8.71
N GLU A 84 -1.35 4.02 -8.30
CA GLU A 84 -0.70 4.54 -7.10
C GLU A 84 -1.71 5.28 -6.24
N THR A 85 -1.82 4.87 -4.98
CA THR A 85 -2.61 5.52 -3.95
C THR A 85 -1.69 6.27 -3.00
N ILE A 86 -1.98 7.55 -2.75
CA ILE A 86 -1.41 8.33 -1.65
C ILE A 86 -2.52 8.66 -0.66
N MET A 87 -2.39 8.15 0.56
CA MET A 87 -3.34 8.35 1.65
C MET A 87 -2.70 9.15 2.77
N PHE A 88 -3.42 10.12 3.30
CA PHE A 88 -2.94 11.03 4.34
C PHE A 88 -4.08 11.47 5.26
N TRP A 89 -3.74 12.03 6.41
CA TRP A 89 -4.72 12.63 7.32
C TRP A 89 -5.01 14.08 6.90
N ASP A 90 -6.25 14.36 6.50
CA ASP A 90 -6.72 15.71 6.24
C ASP A 90 -7.19 16.34 7.56
N LYS A 91 -6.43 17.32 8.06
CA LYS A 91 -6.72 18.01 9.33
C LYS A 91 -8.01 18.81 9.29
N ALA A 92 -8.38 19.39 8.14
CA ALA A 92 -9.58 20.20 8.02
C ALA A 92 -10.83 19.31 8.00
N LYS A 93 -10.74 18.14 7.35
CA LYS A 93 -11.84 17.16 7.31
C LYS A 93 -11.88 16.22 8.51
N GLN A 94 -10.82 16.18 9.30
CA GLN A 94 -10.60 15.19 10.36
C GLN A 94 -10.85 13.76 9.87
N SER A 95 -10.27 13.41 8.72
CA SER A 95 -10.49 12.13 8.06
C SER A 95 -9.25 11.67 7.30
N LEU A 96 -9.13 10.35 7.10
CA LEU A 96 -8.19 9.80 6.13
C LEU A 96 -8.73 10.06 4.73
N VAL A 97 -7.93 10.75 3.94
CA VAL A 97 -8.24 11.07 2.54
C VAL A 97 -7.18 10.41 1.67
N PHE A 98 -7.58 9.99 0.49
CA PHE A 98 -6.64 9.47 -0.49
C PHE A 98 -6.93 9.97 -1.90
N TYR A 99 -5.87 9.96 -2.70
CA TYR A 99 -5.92 10.03 -4.16
C TYR A 99 -5.41 8.71 -4.69
N TYR A 100 -6.09 8.14 -5.68
CA TYR A 100 -5.65 6.97 -6.41
C TYR A 100 -5.59 7.28 -7.91
N PHE A 101 -4.41 7.15 -8.49
CA PHE A 101 -4.15 7.41 -9.91
C PHE A 101 -3.95 6.11 -10.65
N THR A 102 -4.60 5.94 -11.79
CA THR A 102 -4.58 4.67 -12.52
C THR A 102 -3.74 4.76 -13.80
N THR A 103 -3.19 3.63 -14.20
CA THR A 103 -2.55 3.44 -15.51
C THR A 103 -3.56 3.55 -16.68
N ALA A 104 -4.86 3.48 -16.40
CA ALA A 104 -5.93 3.65 -17.38
C ALA A 104 -6.32 5.13 -17.61
N GLY A 105 -5.65 6.08 -16.96
CA GLY A 105 -5.82 7.52 -17.24
C GLY A 105 -6.99 8.19 -16.51
N PHE A 106 -7.64 7.49 -15.58
CA PHE A 106 -8.60 8.07 -14.64
C PHE A 106 -8.00 8.12 -13.23
N TYR A 107 -8.67 8.81 -12.31
CA TYR A 107 -8.28 8.82 -10.91
C TYR A 107 -9.50 8.84 -10.00
N THR A 108 -9.29 8.49 -8.74
CA THR A 108 -10.31 8.61 -7.71
C THR A 108 -9.81 9.44 -6.55
N THR A 109 -10.76 10.04 -5.84
CA THR A 109 -10.51 10.66 -4.54
C THR A 109 -11.53 10.14 -3.55
N GLY A 110 -11.10 9.76 -2.37
CA GLY A 110 -12.00 9.18 -1.39
C GLY A 110 -11.60 9.47 0.04
N THR A 111 -12.50 9.06 0.92
CA THR A 111 -12.23 8.97 2.35
C THR A 111 -12.18 7.51 2.76
N LEU A 112 -11.50 7.27 3.88
CA LEU A 112 -11.39 5.95 4.47
C LEU A 112 -11.65 6.02 5.98
N THR A 113 -12.42 5.08 6.49
CA THR A 113 -12.67 4.87 7.91
C THR A 113 -12.09 3.52 8.35
N ILE A 114 -11.67 3.47 9.61
CA ILE A 114 -11.05 2.28 10.20
C ILE A 114 -11.78 1.95 11.50
N GLU A 115 -12.28 0.73 11.58
CA GLU A 115 -12.98 0.19 12.75
C GLU A 115 -12.37 -1.18 13.07
N GLY A 116 -11.49 -1.22 14.07
CA GLY A 116 -10.73 -2.44 14.39
C GLY A 116 -9.83 -2.86 13.22
N SER A 117 -10.05 -4.07 12.69
CA SER A 117 -9.33 -4.61 11.53
C SER A 117 -9.98 -4.27 10.18
N LYS A 118 -11.14 -3.59 10.20
CA LYS A 118 -11.92 -3.29 9.01
C LYS A 118 -11.66 -1.87 8.52
N PHE A 119 -11.48 -1.75 7.22
CA PHE A 119 -11.37 -0.52 6.45
C PHE A 119 -12.64 -0.37 5.62
N THR A 120 -13.20 0.83 5.56
CA THR A 120 -14.29 1.15 4.63
C THR A 120 -13.93 2.42 3.88
N SER A 121 -14.05 2.41 2.56
CA SER A 121 -13.79 3.57 1.71
C SER A 121 -15.01 3.95 0.88
N HIS A 122 -15.09 5.23 0.56
CA HIS A 122 -16.00 5.76 -0.45
C HIS A 122 -15.25 6.80 -1.27
N GLU A 123 -15.23 6.59 -2.57
CA GLU A 123 -14.46 7.40 -3.52
C GLU A 123 -15.27 7.78 -4.75
N TYR A 124 -14.88 8.91 -5.33
CA TYR A 124 -15.47 9.49 -6.53
C TYR A 124 -14.49 9.35 -7.68
N VAL A 125 -14.98 8.89 -8.83
CA VAL A 125 -14.19 8.61 -10.02
C VAL A 125 -14.22 9.82 -10.95
N THR A 126 -13.05 10.20 -11.46
CA THR A 126 -12.88 11.28 -12.45
C THR A 126 -12.12 10.76 -13.66
N GLY A 127 -12.68 10.97 -14.85
CA GLY A 127 -12.04 10.60 -16.12
C GLY A 127 -12.29 9.17 -16.60
N ASP A 128 -13.10 8.38 -15.88
CA ASP A 128 -13.50 7.04 -16.36
C ASP A 128 -14.51 7.13 -17.50
N SER A 129 -14.30 6.33 -18.55
CA SER A 129 -15.18 6.23 -19.71
C SER A 129 -16.20 5.10 -19.61
N ASN A 130 -16.13 4.25 -18.59
CA ASN A 130 -16.96 3.05 -18.43
C ASN A 130 -18.23 3.29 -17.60
N GLY A 131 -18.51 4.55 -17.28
CA GLY A 131 -19.71 4.99 -16.57
C GLY A 131 -19.66 4.72 -15.06
N ILE A 132 -18.49 4.44 -14.50
CA ILE A 132 -18.30 4.32 -13.05
C ILE A 132 -18.07 5.71 -12.47
N THR A 133 -18.93 6.13 -11.55
CA THR A 133 -18.85 7.47 -10.93
C THR A 133 -18.41 7.43 -9.48
N GLU A 134 -18.67 6.32 -8.79
CA GLU A 134 -18.29 6.13 -7.38
C GLU A 134 -17.90 4.68 -7.13
N VAL A 135 -17.03 4.48 -6.15
CA VAL A 135 -16.66 3.14 -5.66
C VAL A 135 -16.79 3.13 -4.14
N LYS A 136 -17.31 2.02 -3.61
CA LYS A 136 -17.28 1.71 -2.19
C LYS A 136 -16.37 0.52 -1.99
N GLY A 137 -15.41 0.62 -1.10
CA GLY A 137 -14.47 -0.45 -0.78
C GLY A 137 -14.61 -0.90 0.67
N THR A 138 -14.37 -2.18 0.92
CA THR A 138 -14.07 -2.68 2.26
C THR A 138 -12.78 -3.48 2.25
N GLY A 139 -11.97 -3.33 3.28
CA GLY A 139 -10.82 -4.18 3.56
C GLY A 139 -10.95 -4.79 4.94
N GLU A 140 -10.47 -6.01 5.16
CA GLU A 140 -10.40 -6.60 6.50
C GLU A 140 -9.19 -7.52 6.60
N VAL A 141 -8.39 -7.35 7.66
CA VAL A 141 -7.36 -8.32 8.01
C VAL A 141 -7.99 -9.41 8.89
N THR A 142 -7.96 -10.65 8.40
CA THR A 142 -8.49 -11.82 9.11
C THR A 142 -7.55 -12.25 10.24
N PRO A 143 -8.03 -13.01 11.24
CA PRO A 143 -7.18 -13.55 12.30
C PRO A 143 -6.00 -14.40 11.80
N GLU A 144 -6.12 -15.00 10.62
CA GLU A 144 -5.08 -15.80 9.96
C GLU A 144 -4.03 -14.94 9.24
N GLY A 145 -4.14 -13.60 9.31
CA GLY A 145 -3.21 -12.67 8.68
C GLY A 145 -3.42 -12.46 7.18
N LYS A 146 -4.56 -12.89 6.63
CA LYS A 146 -4.95 -12.58 5.24
C LYS A 146 -5.65 -11.23 5.20
N MET A 147 -5.60 -10.55 4.07
CA MET A 147 -6.40 -9.34 3.85
C MET A 147 -7.47 -9.62 2.79
N VAL A 148 -8.74 -9.42 3.13
CA VAL A 148 -9.86 -9.53 2.19
C VAL A 148 -10.25 -8.12 1.76
N SER A 149 -10.27 -7.87 0.45
CA SER A 149 -10.73 -6.63 -0.13
C SER A 149 -11.95 -6.87 -1.01
N LYS A 150 -12.95 -6.00 -0.89
CA LYS A 150 -14.17 -6.02 -1.71
C LYS A 150 -14.51 -4.63 -2.19
N SER A 151 -15.19 -4.54 -3.33
CA SER A 151 -15.74 -3.28 -3.82
C SER A 151 -17.15 -3.41 -4.38
N GLN A 152 -17.81 -2.26 -4.49
CA GLN A 152 -19.02 -2.04 -5.26
C GLN A 152 -18.82 -0.79 -6.11
N TYR A 153 -19.36 -0.80 -7.33
CA TYR A 153 -19.23 0.31 -8.27
C TYR A 153 -20.60 0.93 -8.53
N LEU A 154 -20.69 2.25 -8.46
CA LEU A 154 -21.85 2.97 -8.97
C LEU A 154 -21.65 3.13 -10.47
N GLN A 155 -22.19 2.19 -11.24
CA GLN A 155 -22.06 2.16 -12.68
C GLN A 155 -23.41 2.51 -13.33
N ASN A 156 -23.42 3.54 -14.17
CA ASN A 156 -24.63 3.99 -14.87
C ASN A 156 -25.83 4.23 -13.92
N GLY A 157 -25.56 4.81 -12.74
CA GLY A 157 -26.56 5.14 -11.73
C GLY A 157 -27.05 3.96 -10.88
N LYS A 158 -26.45 2.76 -11.00
CA LYS A 158 -26.79 1.59 -10.18
C LYS A 158 -25.55 1.01 -9.51
N TRP A 159 -25.69 0.65 -8.24
CA TRP A 159 -24.66 -0.09 -7.53
C TRP A 159 -24.60 -1.53 -8.04
N VAL A 160 -23.42 -1.94 -8.48
CA VAL A 160 -23.12 -3.31 -8.93
C VAL A 160 -21.97 -3.89 -8.09
N GLU A 161 -21.89 -5.21 -8.00
CA GLU A 161 -20.78 -5.89 -7.34
C GLU A 161 -19.47 -5.61 -8.10
N GLY A 162 -18.42 -5.27 -7.35
CA GLY A 162 -17.09 -5.04 -7.88
C GLY A 162 -16.19 -6.25 -7.72
N HIS A 163 -14.92 -6.01 -7.41
CA HIS A 163 -13.96 -7.09 -7.15
C HIS A 163 -14.10 -7.66 -5.72
N GLU A 164 -13.68 -8.91 -5.55
CA GLU A 164 -13.34 -9.51 -4.26
C GLU A 164 -11.98 -10.19 -4.42
N ILE A 165 -11.02 -9.84 -3.55
CA ILE A 165 -9.62 -10.28 -3.63
C ILE A 165 -9.16 -10.73 -2.25
N ILE A 166 -8.46 -11.85 -2.19
CA ILE A 166 -7.86 -12.38 -0.96
C ILE A 166 -6.35 -12.28 -1.07
N TYR A 167 -5.75 -11.44 -0.24
CA TYR A 167 -4.33 -11.16 -0.19
C TYR A 167 -3.61 -11.95 0.89
N VAL A 168 -2.40 -12.40 0.56
CA VAL A 168 -1.40 -12.92 1.47
C VAL A 168 -0.10 -12.14 1.29
N GLU A 169 0.68 -12.01 2.36
CA GLU A 169 2.02 -11.42 2.25
C GLU A 169 2.90 -12.31 1.37
N ASP A 170 3.55 -11.71 0.37
CA ASP A 170 4.48 -12.37 -0.53
C ASP A 170 5.62 -11.41 -0.84
N ALA A 171 6.74 -11.55 -0.12
CA ALA A 171 7.91 -10.70 -0.26
C ALA A 171 8.63 -10.87 -1.62
N THR A 172 8.29 -11.89 -2.40
CA THR A 172 8.89 -12.14 -3.72
C THR A 172 8.10 -11.53 -4.87
N ALA A 173 6.82 -11.22 -4.64
CA ALA A 173 5.98 -10.54 -5.61
C ALA A 173 6.46 -9.10 -5.85
N GLN A 174 6.22 -8.58 -7.06
CA GLN A 174 6.62 -7.23 -7.46
C GLN A 174 5.48 -6.52 -8.16
N VAL A 175 5.36 -5.22 -7.90
CA VAL A 175 4.46 -4.35 -8.64
C VAL A 175 5.12 -4.01 -9.98
N VAL A 176 4.38 -4.15 -11.08
CA VAL A 176 4.85 -3.91 -12.44
C VAL A 176 3.94 -2.88 -13.12
N PHE A 177 4.53 -1.80 -13.66
CA PHE A 177 3.86 -0.89 -14.58
C PHE A 177 4.46 -1.07 -15.98
N LYS A 178 3.61 -1.14 -17.00
CA LYS A 178 3.98 -1.34 -18.41
C LYS A 178 3.91 -0.02 -19.19
#